data_AF-A0A7J7E826-F1
#
_entry.id   AF-A0A7J7E826-F1
#
_cell.length_a   1.000
_cell.length_b   1.000
_cell.length_c   1.000
_cell.angle_alpha   90.00
_cell.angle_beta   90.00
_cell.angle_gamma   90.00
#
_symmetry.space_group_name_H-M   'P 1'
#
loop_
_entity.id
_entity.type
_entity.pdbx_description
1 polymer ?
#
loop_
_entity_poly.entity_id
_entity_poly.type
_entity_poly.pdbx_seq_one_letter_code
_entity_poly.pdbx_strand_id
1 'polypeptide(L)'
;MRMTRLVLDMTQGIGEAAARPGEVLWEILGGSENWKTKKVLMFCVAPPELETKMNVTKGGLVLFSANSNSSCMELSKKIAERLGVEMGKVQVYQEPNRETRVQIQESVRGKDVFIIQTVSKDVNTTVMELLIMVYACKTSCAKSIIGVIPYFPYSKQCKMRKRGSIVSKLLASMMCKAGLTHLITMDLHQKEIQGFFNIPVDNLRASPFLLQYIQEETSGN
;
A
#
# COMPACT_ATOMS: atom_id res chain seq x y z
N MET A 1 -9.78 -5.12 11.13
CA MET A 1 -10.93 -4.36 10.57
C MET A 1 -10.61 -2.90 10.25
N ARG A 2 -9.91 -2.11 11.09
CA ARG A 2 -9.55 -0.72 10.73
C ARG A 2 -8.56 -0.60 9.56
N MET A 3 -7.52 -1.45 9.50
CA MET A 3 -6.53 -1.46 8.41
C MET A 3 -7.12 -1.82 7.05
N THR A 4 -8.02 -2.80 7.02
CA THR A 4 -8.67 -3.30 5.79
C THR A 4 -9.57 -2.22 5.16
N ARG A 5 -10.21 -1.36 5.98
CA ARG A 5 -10.98 -0.22 5.48
C ARG A 5 -10.08 0.93 4.99
N LEU A 6 -8.93 1.12 5.63
CA LEU A 6 -7.97 2.19 5.30
C LEU A 6 -7.17 1.97 4.02
N VAL A 7 -6.75 0.73 3.73
CA VAL A 7 -6.07 0.38 2.45
C VAL A 7 -7.00 0.65 1.26
N LEU A 8 -8.31 0.48 1.47
CA LEU A 8 -9.36 0.66 0.48
C LEU A 8 -9.46 2.14 0.03
N ASP A 9 -9.32 3.09 0.95
CA ASP A 9 -9.45 4.53 0.68
C ASP A 9 -8.26 5.16 -0.09
N MET A 10 -7.16 4.42 -0.29
CA MET A 10 -5.85 5.03 -0.55
C MET A 10 -5.30 4.90 -1.97
N THR A 11 -5.92 4.07 -2.81
CA THR A 11 -5.55 3.95 -4.23
C THR A 11 -5.85 5.21 -5.05
N GLN A 12 -6.58 6.17 -4.49
CA GLN A 12 -6.89 7.48 -5.09
C GLN A 12 -5.69 8.44 -5.20
N GLY A 13 -4.61 8.22 -4.43
CA GLY A 13 -3.56 9.22 -4.30
C GLY A 13 -2.47 9.25 -5.38
N ILE A 14 -2.41 8.27 -6.29
CA ILE A 14 -1.26 8.08 -7.21
C ILE A 14 -1.60 8.55 -8.65
N GLY A 15 -2.84 9.01 -8.91
CA GLY A 15 -3.31 9.39 -10.24
C GLY A 15 -2.90 10.78 -10.74
N GLU A 16 -2.24 11.61 -9.93
CA GLU A 16 -2.17 13.07 -10.16
C GLU A 16 -0.75 13.61 -10.40
N ALA A 17 0.09 12.86 -11.12
CA ALA A 17 1.44 13.29 -11.49
C ALA A 17 1.80 12.93 -12.94
N ALA A 18 1.00 13.36 -13.91
CA ALA A 18 1.36 13.25 -15.33
C ALA A 18 0.65 14.29 -16.21
N ALA A 19 1.00 15.58 -16.04
CA ALA A 19 0.78 16.59 -17.09
C ALA A 19 1.66 17.82 -16.86
N ARG A 20 2.73 17.97 -17.65
CA ARG A 20 3.30 19.28 -18.04
C ARG A 20 3.79 19.16 -19.49
N PRO A 21 3.35 20.09 -20.36
CA PRO A 21 4.31 21.08 -20.87
C PRO A 21 3.71 22.49 -20.99
N GLY A 22 4.55 23.53 -20.87
CA GLY A 22 4.28 24.86 -21.44
C GLY A 22 3.86 25.99 -20.47
N GLU A 23 4.87 26.56 -19.80
CA GLU A 23 5.22 27.99 -19.79
C GLU A 23 4.19 29.17 -19.74
N VAL A 24 4.56 30.15 -18.88
CA VAL A 24 4.38 31.63 -18.89
C VAL A 24 3.11 32.32 -18.33
N LEU A 25 3.32 33.13 -17.26
CA LEU A 25 3.16 34.61 -17.17
C LEU A 25 2.45 35.08 -15.88
N TRP A 26 3.12 36.00 -15.19
CA TRP A 26 2.66 36.72 -14.00
C TRP A 26 1.80 37.95 -14.36
N GLU A 27 0.94 38.36 -13.41
CA GLU A 27 0.24 39.66 -13.25
C GLU A 27 -0.86 40.07 -14.24
N ILE A 28 -2.07 40.34 -13.70
CA ILE A 28 -2.66 41.69 -13.62
C ILE A 28 -3.90 41.65 -12.71
N LEU A 29 -3.94 42.60 -11.77
CA LEU A 29 -5.01 42.87 -10.81
C LEU A 29 -6.34 43.25 -11.50
N GLY A 30 -7.46 42.86 -10.90
CA GLY A 30 -8.78 43.41 -11.24
C GLY A 30 -9.88 42.76 -10.43
N GLY A 31 -10.37 43.46 -9.41
CA GLY A 31 -11.41 42.96 -8.52
C GLY A 31 -12.77 42.72 -9.19
N SER A 32 -13.56 41.83 -8.62
CA SER A 32 -15.00 42.01 -8.40
C SER A 32 -15.54 40.80 -7.66
N GLU A 33 -16.36 41.09 -6.65
CA GLU A 33 -17.08 40.15 -5.81
C GLU A 33 -17.96 39.20 -6.64
N ASN A 34 -17.81 37.89 -6.40
CA ASN A 34 -18.88 36.93 -6.69
C ASN A 34 -18.78 35.74 -5.73
N TRP A 35 -19.76 35.68 -4.82
CA TRP A 35 -19.85 34.75 -3.69
C TRP A 35 -20.20 33.29 -4.05
N LYS A 36 -20.07 32.90 -5.33
CA LYS A 36 -20.53 31.59 -5.84
C LYS A 36 -19.43 30.62 -6.33
N THR A 37 -18.16 30.89 -6.09
CA THR A 37 -17.04 29.96 -6.42
C THR A 37 -16.27 29.42 -5.22
N LYS A 38 -16.74 29.64 -3.98
CA LYS A 38 -16.09 29.10 -2.77
C LYS A 38 -16.46 27.66 -2.41
N LYS A 39 -16.95 26.85 -3.36
CA LYS A 39 -17.48 25.51 -3.09
C LYS A 39 -16.82 24.38 -3.89
N VAL A 40 -15.53 24.49 -4.18
CA VAL A 40 -14.69 23.41 -4.74
C VAL A 40 -13.50 23.05 -3.82
N LEU A 41 -13.46 23.62 -2.61
CA LEU A 41 -12.43 23.29 -1.62
C LEU A 41 -13.07 22.93 -0.27
N MET A 42 -14.01 21.99 -0.26
CA MET A 42 -14.63 21.56 0.99
C MET A 42 -15.21 20.15 0.91
N PHE A 43 -14.34 19.17 0.62
CA PHE A 43 -14.51 17.80 1.10
C PHE A 43 -13.15 17.17 1.48
N CYS A 44 -12.30 17.97 2.12
CA CYS A 44 -11.42 17.48 3.17
C CYS A 44 -12.02 17.97 4.49
N VAL A 45 -13.09 17.31 4.97
CA VAL A 45 -13.44 17.46 6.39
C VAL A 45 -12.43 16.61 7.14
N ALA A 46 -11.26 17.20 7.39
CA ALA A 46 -10.43 16.83 8.51
C ALA A 46 -11.31 16.97 9.77
N PRO A 47 -11.41 15.95 10.63
CA PRO A 47 -12.06 16.12 11.92
C PRO A 47 -11.36 17.24 12.71
N PRO A 48 -12.09 17.99 13.53
CA PRO A 48 -11.55 19.14 14.25
C PRO A 48 -10.36 18.72 15.12
N GLU A 49 -9.35 19.57 15.12
CA GLU A 49 -8.07 19.41 15.81
C GLU A 49 -8.26 18.87 17.23
N LEU A 50 -7.93 17.59 17.40
CA LEU A 50 -7.62 17.05 18.70
C LEU A 50 -6.11 17.23 18.87
N GLU A 51 -5.71 18.29 19.56
CA GLU A 51 -4.39 18.37 20.18
C GLU A 51 -4.25 17.20 21.16
N THR A 52 -3.79 16.07 20.64
CA THR A 52 -3.24 14.99 21.46
C THR A 52 -1.77 14.88 21.13
N LYS A 53 -0.94 15.47 21.98
CA LYS A 53 0.34 14.85 22.32
C LYS A 53 0.08 13.36 22.54
N MET A 54 0.77 12.50 21.80
CA MET A 54 1.49 11.33 22.32
C MET A 54 1.69 10.29 21.22
N ASN A 55 2.95 9.84 21.11
CA ASN A 55 3.35 8.49 20.72
C ASN A 55 2.37 7.44 21.26
N VAL A 56 1.39 7.03 20.44
CA VAL A 56 0.58 5.85 20.76
C VAL A 56 1.24 4.63 20.11
N THR A 57 2.40 4.23 20.63
CA THR A 57 2.87 2.85 20.54
C THR A 57 2.13 1.94 21.54
N LYS A 58 0.85 2.23 21.87
CA LYS A 58 0.06 1.37 22.79
C LYS A 58 -0.39 0.04 22.17
N GLY A 59 0.00 -0.25 20.94
CA GLY A 59 -0.49 -1.44 20.23
C GLY A 59 0.58 -2.29 19.59
N GLY A 60 1.85 -2.24 20.01
CA GLY A 60 2.89 -3.15 19.49
C GLY A 60 2.94 -3.30 17.96
N LEU A 61 2.48 -2.29 17.21
CA LEU A 61 2.28 -2.33 15.77
C LEU A 61 3.46 -1.62 15.11
N VAL A 62 3.98 -2.20 14.02
CA VAL A 62 5.04 -1.60 13.22
C VAL A 62 4.64 -1.63 11.76
N LEU A 63 4.84 -0.52 11.06
CA LEU A 63 4.51 -0.39 9.63
C LEU A 63 5.79 -0.19 8.82
N PHE A 64 6.07 -1.08 7.86
CA PHE A 64 7.22 -0.94 6.95
C PHE A 64 6.77 -0.79 5.51
N SER A 65 7.55 -0.04 4.72
CA SER A 65 7.50 -0.06 3.26
C SER A 65 8.56 -1.02 2.76
N ALA A 66 8.18 -2.02 1.95
CA ALA A 66 9.08 -3.07 1.50
C ALA A 66 10.00 -2.67 0.35
N ASN A 67 9.70 -1.60 -0.37
CA ASN A 67 10.56 -1.09 -1.43
C ASN A 67 10.79 0.42 -1.29
N SER A 68 11.83 0.89 -1.97
CA SER A 68 12.26 2.29 -2.00
C SER A 68 11.60 3.10 -3.12
N ASN A 69 10.62 2.53 -3.83
CA ASN A 69 9.90 3.27 -4.86
C ASN A 69 9.03 4.35 -4.21
N SER A 70 9.03 5.54 -4.81
CA SER A 70 8.29 6.70 -4.31
C SER A 70 6.80 6.41 -4.10
N SER A 71 6.18 5.65 -5.01
CA SER A 71 4.77 5.27 -4.92
C SER A 71 4.45 4.36 -3.74
N CYS A 72 5.35 3.44 -3.37
CA CYS A 72 5.16 2.58 -2.21
C CYS A 72 5.29 3.38 -0.92
N MET A 73 6.29 4.25 -0.85
CA MET A 73 6.50 5.12 0.32
C MET A 73 5.34 6.10 0.49
N GLU A 74 4.83 6.68 -0.60
CA GLU A 74 3.67 7.57 -0.56
C GLU A 74 2.43 6.84 -0.02
N LEU A 75 2.09 5.67 -0.59
CA LEU A 75 1.00 4.86 -0.08
C LEU A 75 1.23 4.46 1.38
N SER A 76 2.46 4.12 1.77
CA SER A 76 2.73 3.74 3.16
C SER A 76 2.53 4.89 4.13
N LYS A 77 2.93 6.11 3.75
CA LYS A 77 2.76 7.32 4.55
C LYS A 77 1.29 7.67 4.77
N LYS A 78 0.44 7.68 3.72
CA LYS A 78 -0.99 8.00 3.97
C LYS A 78 -1.69 6.89 4.80
N ILE A 79 -1.21 5.63 4.75
CA ILE A 79 -1.71 4.55 5.63
C ILE A 79 -1.31 4.87 7.07
N ALA A 80 -0.04 5.19 7.30
CA ALA A 80 0.49 5.59 8.60
C ALA A 80 -0.27 6.80 9.19
N GLU A 81 -0.45 7.86 8.41
CA GLU A 81 -1.16 9.08 8.80
C GLU A 81 -2.60 8.79 9.24
N ARG A 82 -3.35 8.00 8.45
CA ARG A 82 -4.73 7.66 8.80
C ARG A 82 -4.84 6.73 10.01
N LEU A 83 -3.81 5.97 10.32
CA LEU A 83 -3.74 5.13 11.52
C LEU A 83 -3.24 5.89 12.74
N GLY A 84 -2.63 7.07 12.55
CA GLY A 84 -1.93 7.80 13.61
C GLY A 84 -0.68 7.06 14.10
N VAL A 85 0.03 6.36 13.21
CA VAL A 85 1.27 5.62 13.55
C VAL A 85 2.45 6.13 12.72
N GLU A 86 3.64 6.08 13.30
CA GLU A 86 4.87 6.41 12.57
C GLU A 86 5.33 5.22 11.72
N MET A 87 5.97 5.53 10.59
CA MET A 87 6.63 4.53 9.75
C MET A 87 7.84 3.96 10.48
N GLY A 88 7.98 2.65 10.40
CA GLY A 88 9.12 1.95 10.96
C GLY A 88 10.41 2.20 10.18
N LYS A 89 11.53 2.17 10.90
CA LYS A 89 12.87 2.41 10.35
C LYS A 89 13.42 1.14 9.70
N VAL A 90 13.47 1.15 8.37
CA VAL A 90 14.01 0.06 7.56
C VAL A 90 14.79 0.62 6.39
N GLN A 91 15.90 -0.03 6.04
CA GLN A 91 16.65 0.25 4.82
C GLN A 91 16.47 -0.91 3.85
N VAL A 92 16.04 -0.59 2.64
CA VAL A 92 15.94 -1.52 1.51
C VAL A 92 16.74 -0.95 0.36
N TYR A 93 17.73 -1.69 -0.11
CA TYR A 93 18.58 -1.25 -1.19
C TYR A 93 19.09 -2.43 -2.02
N GLN A 94 19.53 -2.12 -3.24
CA GLN A 94 20.19 -3.07 -4.12
C GLN A 94 21.70 -2.85 -4.00
N GLU A 95 22.43 -3.93 -3.76
CA GLU A 95 23.88 -3.94 -3.82
C GLU A 95 24.36 -3.74 -5.28
N PRO A 96 25.64 -3.40 -5.53
CA PRO A 96 26.15 -3.18 -6.89
C PRO A 96 25.96 -4.36 -7.85
N ASN A 97 25.88 -5.59 -7.31
CA ASN A 97 25.60 -6.82 -8.04
C ASN A 97 24.09 -7.07 -8.28
N ARG A 98 23.21 -6.13 -7.89
CA ARG A 98 21.75 -6.21 -7.95
C ARG A 98 21.11 -7.24 -7.00
N GLU A 99 21.83 -7.66 -5.98
CA GLU A 99 21.23 -8.41 -4.89
C GLU A 99 20.49 -7.47 -3.95
N THR A 100 19.31 -7.91 -3.52
CA THR A 100 18.46 -7.14 -2.61
C THR A 100 18.92 -7.34 -1.17
N ARG A 101 19.08 -6.24 -0.44
CA ARG A 101 19.40 -6.26 0.98
C ARG A 101 18.38 -5.45 1.78
N VAL A 102 17.96 -6.02 2.91
CA VAL A 102 17.01 -5.42 3.84
C VAL A 102 17.63 -5.38 5.23
N GLN A 103 17.63 -4.21 5.85
CA GLN A 103 18.09 -4.00 7.21
C GLN A 103 17.01 -3.30 8.05
N ILE A 104 16.44 -4.04 9.00
CA ILE A 104 15.49 -3.49 9.98
C ILE A 104 16.29 -2.76 11.06
N GLN A 105 15.97 -1.49 11.30
CA GLN A 105 16.73 -0.61 12.21
C GLN A 105 16.06 -0.40 13.57
N GLU A 106 14.99 -1.13 13.84
CA GLU A 106 14.28 -1.10 15.11
C GLU A 106 13.84 -2.50 15.56
N SER A 107 13.52 -2.65 16.84
CA SER A 107 13.05 -3.92 17.37
C SER A 107 11.60 -4.22 16.93
N VAL A 108 11.42 -5.37 16.30
CA VAL A 108 10.12 -5.93 15.89
C VAL A 108 9.68 -7.13 16.74
N ARG A 109 10.45 -7.46 17.79
CA ARG A 109 10.21 -8.66 18.61
C ARG A 109 8.86 -8.59 19.32
N GLY A 110 8.04 -9.62 19.14
CA GLY A 110 6.71 -9.72 19.76
C GLY A 110 5.68 -8.71 19.23
N LYS A 111 6.04 -7.95 18.18
CA LYS A 111 5.18 -6.93 17.56
C LYS A 111 4.40 -7.49 16.38
N ASP A 112 3.27 -6.86 16.08
CA ASP A 112 2.46 -7.12 14.90
C ASP A 112 2.96 -6.22 13.76
N VAL A 113 3.60 -6.82 12.76
CA VAL A 113 4.32 -6.10 11.69
C VAL A 113 3.49 -6.10 10.43
N PHE A 114 3.24 -4.91 9.88
CA PHE A 114 2.58 -4.70 8.60
C PHE A 114 3.62 -4.28 7.57
N ILE A 115 3.74 -5.06 6.50
CA ILE A 115 4.67 -4.79 5.40
C ILE A 115 3.85 -4.39 4.18
N ILE A 116 3.95 -3.13 3.78
CA ILE A 116 3.30 -2.62 2.58
C ILE A 116 4.25 -2.79 1.40
N GLN A 117 3.77 -3.44 0.34
CA GLN A 117 4.51 -3.59 -0.89
C GLN A 117 3.65 -3.24 -2.10
N THR A 118 4.09 -2.27 -2.89
CA THR A 118 3.54 -2.00 -4.23
C THR A 118 4.42 -2.63 -5.30
N VAL A 119 3.85 -2.94 -6.45
CA VAL A 119 4.58 -3.54 -7.57
C VAL A 119 5.16 -2.46 -8.47
N SER A 120 6.46 -2.55 -8.73
CA SER A 120 7.19 -1.65 -9.62
C SER A 120 7.35 -2.23 -11.03
N LYS A 121 8.11 -1.54 -11.89
CA LYS A 121 8.47 -2.05 -13.23
C LYS A 121 9.20 -3.39 -13.16
N ASP A 122 9.99 -3.61 -12.10
CA ASP A 122 10.67 -4.87 -11.85
C ASP A 122 9.94 -5.68 -10.77
N VAL A 123 9.03 -6.53 -11.26
CA VAL A 123 8.17 -7.38 -10.42
C VAL A 123 9.01 -8.38 -9.62
N ASN A 124 10.08 -8.93 -10.21
CA ASN A 124 10.89 -9.96 -9.56
C ASN A 124 11.66 -9.38 -8.37
N THR A 125 12.29 -8.23 -8.58
CA THR A 125 13.00 -7.52 -7.50
C THR A 125 12.04 -7.13 -6.38
N THR A 126 10.86 -6.63 -6.72
CA THR A 126 9.81 -6.31 -5.73
C THR A 126 9.39 -7.53 -4.90
N VAL A 127 9.25 -8.70 -5.56
CA VAL A 127 8.93 -9.96 -4.87
C VAL A 127 10.05 -10.37 -3.93
N MET A 128 11.32 -10.25 -4.35
CA MET A 128 12.47 -10.58 -3.52
C MET A 128 12.61 -9.64 -2.31
N GLU A 129 12.44 -8.34 -2.50
CA GLU A 129 12.40 -7.35 -1.42
C GLU A 129 11.38 -7.71 -0.34
N LEU A 130 10.17 -8.07 -0.76
CA LEU A 130 9.12 -8.49 0.16
C LEU A 130 9.46 -9.79 0.88
N LEU A 131 9.94 -10.82 0.16
CA LEU A 131 10.29 -12.11 0.76
C LEU A 131 11.42 -11.98 1.78
N ILE A 132 12.46 -11.20 1.45
CA ILE A 132 13.60 -10.95 2.34
C ILE A 132 13.15 -10.14 3.56
N MET A 133 12.30 -9.12 3.40
CA MET A 133 11.77 -8.34 4.53
C MET A 133 10.89 -9.18 5.46
N VAL A 134 10.00 -10.01 4.91
CA VAL A 134 9.18 -10.95 5.69
C VAL A 134 10.07 -11.91 6.45
N TYR A 135 11.08 -12.49 5.79
CA TYR A 135 12.01 -13.41 6.42
C TYR A 135 12.84 -12.74 7.52
N ALA A 136 13.32 -11.51 7.29
CA ALA A 136 14.01 -10.72 8.30
C ALA A 136 13.13 -10.50 9.54
N CYS A 137 11.88 -10.07 9.36
CA CYS A 137 10.93 -9.89 10.47
C CYS A 137 10.67 -11.20 11.23
N LYS A 138 10.57 -12.33 10.52
CA LYS A 138 10.41 -13.67 11.12
C LYS A 138 11.62 -14.03 11.97
N THR A 139 12.84 -13.85 11.45
CA THR A 139 14.08 -14.12 12.20
C THR A 139 14.27 -13.18 13.39
N SER A 140 13.70 -11.97 13.33
CA SER A 140 13.67 -11.02 14.44
C SER A 140 12.51 -11.27 15.43
N CYS A 141 11.85 -12.43 15.35
CA CYS A 141 10.80 -12.88 16.27
C CYS A 141 9.58 -11.94 16.32
N ALA A 142 9.16 -11.39 15.18
CA ALA A 142 7.86 -10.73 15.06
C ALA A 142 6.73 -11.71 15.45
N LYS A 143 5.70 -11.20 16.13
CA LYS A 143 4.55 -12.01 16.57
C LYS A 143 3.67 -12.37 15.40
N SER A 144 3.38 -11.39 14.54
CA SER A 144 2.66 -11.58 13.29
C SER A 144 3.29 -10.70 12.20
N ILE A 145 3.21 -11.19 10.97
CA ILE A 145 3.73 -10.51 9.77
C ILE A 145 2.60 -10.48 8.74
N ILE A 146 2.03 -9.30 8.53
CA ILE A 146 0.90 -9.05 7.65
C ILE A 146 1.42 -8.36 6.39
N GLY A 147 1.23 -9.00 5.24
CA GLY A 147 1.56 -8.40 3.95
C GLY A 147 0.39 -7.58 3.45
N VAL A 148 0.61 -6.30 3.18
CA VAL A 148 -0.34 -5.43 2.49
C VAL A 148 0.14 -5.25 1.06
N ILE A 149 -0.48 -5.99 0.14
CA ILE A 149 -0.08 -6.05 -1.27
C ILE A 149 -1.29 -5.62 -2.12
N PRO A 150 -1.49 -4.31 -2.35
CA PRO A 150 -2.68 -3.81 -3.05
C PRO A 150 -2.87 -4.48 -4.42
N TYR A 151 -1.79 -4.62 -5.19
CA TYR A 151 -1.79 -5.35 -6.46
C TYR A 151 -0.95 -6.62 -6.34
N PHE A 152 -1.61 -7.79 -6.33
CA PHE A 152 -0.92 -9.07 -6.18
C PHE A 152 -0.17 -9.47 -7.48
N PRO A 153 1.17 -9.61 -7.45
CA PRO A 153 1.94 -9.92 -8.66
C PRO A 153 1.69 -11.36 -9.13
N TYR A 154 1.92 -11.60 -10.42
CA TYR A 154 1.65 -12.88 -11.10
C TYR A 154 0.21 -13.41 -11.00
N SER A 155 -0.75 -12.60 -10.53
CA SER A 155 -2.17 -12.98 -10.38
C SER A 155 -2.83 -13.45 -11.68
N LYS A 156 -2.39 -12.94 -12.83
CA LYS A 156 -2.85 -13.41 -14.16
C LYS A 156 -2.40 -14.84 -14.49
N GLN A 157 -1.34 -15.33 -13.85
CA GLN A 157 -0.79 -16.68 -14.02
C GLN A 157 -1.33 -17.65 -12.93
N CYS A 158 -2.64 -17.59 -12.71
CA CYS A 158 -3.36 -18.40 -11.71
C CYS A 158 -3.98 -19.70 -12.26
N LYS A 159 -3.88 -19.94 -13.58
CA LYS A 159 -4.36 -21.18 -14.22
C LYS A 159 -3.23 -21.79 -15.02
N MET A 160 -3.07 -23.11 -14.92
CA MET A 160 -2.10 -23.85 -15.73
C MET A 160 -2.55 -23.80 -17.19
N ARG A 161 -1.63 -23.42 -18.08
CA ARG A 161 -1.87 -23.40 -19.53
C ARG A 161 -0.94 -24.40 -20.19
N LYS A 162 -1.49 -25.36 -20.96
CA LYS A 162 -0.73 -26.44 -21.62
C LYS A 162 0.22 -27.14 -20.60
N ARG A 163 1.46 -27.43 -20.99
CA ARG A 163 2.55 -27.91 -20.11
C ARG A 163 3.23 -26.71 -19.41
N GLY A 164 2.48 -26.00 -18.57
CA GLY A 164 2.93 -24.78 -17.89
C GLY A 164 2.87 -24.88 -16.37
N SER A 165 3.11 -23.77 -15.69
CA SER A 165 3.07 -23.67 -14.22
C SER A 165 1.96 -22.74 -13.74
N ILE A 166 1.63 -22.82 -12.45
CA ILE A 166 0.75 -21.86 -11.76
C ILE A 166 1.63 -20.97 -10.89
N VAL A 167 2.25 -19.95 -11.50
CA VAL A 167 3.23 -19.08 -10.83
C VAL A 167 2.61 -18.33 -9.66
N SER A 168 1.32 -17.97 -9.75
CA SER A 168 0.60 -17.34 -8.64
C SER A 168 0.57 -18.25 -7.38
N LYS A 169 0.41 -19.57 -7.55
CA LYS A 169 0.45 -20.54 -6.44
C LYS A 169 1.87 -20.73 -5.91
N LEU A 170 2.87 -20.75 -6.78
CA LEU A 170 4.28 -20.78 -6.38
C LEU A 170 4.59 -19.57 -5.49
N LEU A 171 4.21 -18.36 -5.93
CA LEU A 171 4.44 -17.12 -5.19
C LEU A 171 3.76 -17.14 -3.82
N ALA A 172 2.48 -17.52 -3.76
CA ALA A 172 1.75 -17.67 -2.50
C ALA A 172 2.46 -18.64 -1.53
N SER A 173 2.98 -19.74 -2.06
CA SER A 173 3.72 -20.74 -1.26
C SER A 173 5.05 -20.18 -0.75
N MET A 174 5.80 -19.43 -1.58
CA MET A 174 7.04 -18.77 -1.16
C MET A 174 6.79 -17.74 -0.06
N MET A 175 5.74 -16.93 -0.17
CA MET A 175 5.36 -15.95 0.86
C MET A 175 5.02 -16.62 2.20
N CYS A 176 4.21 -17.68 2.16
CA CYS A 176 3.89 -18.46 3.37
C CYS A 176 5.15 -19.07 3.98
N LYS A 177 6.06 -19.63 3.16
CA LYS A 177 7.31 -20.22 3.63
C LYS A 177 8.28 -19.19 4.21
N ALA A 178 8.35 -17.99 3.63
CA ALA A 178 9.15 -16.88 4.15
C ALA A 178 8.71 -16.46 5.56
N GLY A 179 7.43 -16.64 5.92
CA GLY A 179 6.92 -16.30 7.25
C GLY A 179 5.68 -15.43 7.27
N LEU A 180 5.07 -15.16 6.11
CA LEU A 180 3.86 -14.35 6.06
C LEU A 180 2.74 -15.03 6.85
N THR A 181 2.09 -14.31 7.76
CA THR A 181 1.03 -14.84 8.64
C THR A 181 -0.36 -14.48 8.17
N HIS A 182 -0.51 -13.36 7.46
CA HIS A 182 -1.78 -12.87 6.92
C HIS A 182 -1.49 -12.05 5.66
N LEU A 183 -2.39 -12.08 4.68
CA LEU A 183 -2.31 -11.25 3.48
C LEU A 183 -3.53 -10.34 3.36
N ILE A 184 -3.30 -9.05 3.11
CA ILE A 184 -4.32 -8.08 2.72
C ILE A 184 -3.99 -7.66 1.28
N THR A 185 -4.95 -7.79 0.37
CA THR A 185 -4.80 -7.45 -1.04
C THR A 185 -6.09 -6.86 -1.60
N MET A 186 -6.07 -6.28 -2.79
CA MET A 186 -7.24 -5.69 -3.44
C MET A 186 -7.48 -6.32 -4.81
N ASP A 187 -8.75 -6.65 -5.07
CA ASP A 187 -9.26 -7.09 -6.37
C ASP A 187 -8.37 -8.14 -7.08
N LEU A 188 -8.14 -9.27 -6.42
CA LEU A 188 -7.48 -10.42 -7.03
C LEU A 188 -8.08 -10.77 -8.39
N HIS A 189 -7.21 -11.06 -9.37
CA HIS A 189 -7.61 -11.35 -10.74
C HIS A 189 -8.67 -12.47 -10.84
N GLN A 190 -8.56 -13.48 -9.98
CA GLN A 190 -9.57 -14.52 -9.78
C GLN A 190 -9.71 -14.71 -8.26
N LYS A 191 -10.94 -14.82 -7.74
CA LYS A 191 -11.19 -14.95 -6.29
C LYS A 191 -10.61 -16.24 -5.71
N GLU A 192 -10.49 -17.28 -6.54
CA GLU A 192 -9.96 -18.61 -6.21
C GLU A 192 -8.47 -18.55 -5.81
N ILE A 193 -7.75 -17.49 -6.19
CA ILE A 193 -6.36 -17.26 -5.77
C ILE A 193 -6.23 -17.22 -4.24
N GLN A 194 -7.29 -16.84 -3.51
CA GLN A 194 -7.29 -16.92 -2.03
C GLN A 194 -7.00 -18.33 -1.53
N GLY A 195 -7.52 -19.36 -2.21
CA GLY A 195 -7.25 -20.77 -1.89
C GLY A 195 -5.81 -21.23 -2.17
N PHE A 196 -4.97 -20.38 -2.78
CA PHE A 196 -3.55 -20.68 -2.95
C PHE A 196 -2.74 -20.46 -1.67
N PHE A 197 -3.26 -19.70 -0.71
CA PHE A 197 -2.58 -19.40 0.53
C PHE A 197 -2.98 -20.39 1.62
N ASN A 198 -2.01 -20.77 2.45
CA ASN A 198 -2.21 -21.58 3.65
C ASN A 198 -2.43 -20.68 4.89
N ILE A 199 -2.66 -19.39 4.67
CA ILE A 199 -2.83 -18.34 5.68
C ILE A 199 -4.10 -17.55 5.34
N PRO A 200 -4.70 -16.82 6.30
CA PRO A 200 -5.84 -15.97 6.01
C PRO A 200 -5.50 -14.89 4.97
N VAL A 201 -6.46 -14.63 4.07
CA VAL A 201 -6.34 -13.62 3.01
C VAL A 201 -7.58 -12.73 3.02
N ASP A 202 -7.37 -11.44 3.23
CA ASP A 202 -8.39 -10.40 3.02
C ASP A 202 -8.28 -9.86 1.59
N ASN A 203 -9.18 -10.29 0.71
CA ASN A 203 -9.30 -9.74 -0.65
C ASN A 203 -10.35 -8.64 -0.68
N LEU A 204 -9.87 -7.42 -0.59
CA LEU A 204 -10.66 -6.21 -0.59
C LEU A 204 -11.21 -5.85 -2.00
N ARG A 205 -12.29 -5.06 -2.05
CA ARG A 205 -12.96 -4.64 -3.29
C ARG A 205 -12.91 -3.12 -3.45
N ALA A 206 -12.33 -2.61 -4.52
CA ALA A 206 -12.33 -1.19 -4.85
C ALA A 206 -13.66 -0.71 -5.47
N SER A 207 -14.53 -1.64 -5.89
CA SER A 207 -15.78 -1.30 -6.58
C SER A 207 -16.67 -0.28 -5.86
N PRO A 208 -16.83 -0.27 -4.52
CA PRO A 208 -17.63 0.76 -3.86
C PRO A 208 -17.10 2.18 -4.09
N PHE A 209 -15.78 2.37 -4.10
CA PHE A 209 -15.17 3.68 -4.33
C PHE A 209 -15.23 4.13 -5.78
N LEU A 210 -15.03 3.19 -6.71
CA LEU A 210 -15.16 3.50 -8.13
C LEU A 210 -16.59 3.90 -8.48
N LEU A 211 -17.59 3.23 -7.89
CA LEU A 211 -18.99 3.59 -8.06
C LEU A 211 -19.30 4.97 -7.48
N GLN A 212 -18.81 5.26 -6.27
CA GLN A 212 -18.96 6.57 -5.65
C GLN A 212 -18.36 7.68 -6.53
N TYR A 213 -17.13 7.50 -7.02
CA TYR A 213 -16.48 8.47 -7.89
C TYR A 213 -17.28 8.72 -9.19
N ILE A 214 -17.74 7.66 -9.85
CA ILE A 214 -18.56 7.79 -11.07
C ILE A 214 -19.86 8.54 -10.77
N GLN A 215 -20.52 8.26 -9.64
CA GLN A 215 -21.75 8.94 -9.25
C GLN A 215 -21.54 10.42 -8.97
N GLU A 216 -20.45 10.78 -8.29
CA GLU A 216 -20.09 12.17 -7.99
C GLU A 216 -19.82 12.97 -9.27
N GLU A 217 -19.04 12.40 -10.21
CA GLU A 217 -18.74 13.06 -11.50
C GLU A 217 -19.97 13.15 -12.43
N THR A 218 -20.85 12.14 -12.41
CA THR A 218 -22.03 12.12 -13.30
C THR A 218 -23.20 12.96 -12.77
N SER A 219 -23.32 13.11 -11.44
CA SER A 219 -24.39 13.90 -10.80
C SER A 219 -24.05 15.39 -10.69
N GLY A 220 -22.84 15.79 -11.09
CA GLY A 220 -22.37 17.18 -11.14
C GLY A 220 -22.75 17.97 -12.40
N ASN A 221 -23.70 17.46 -13.20
CA ASN A 221 -24.23 18.08 -14.42
C ASN A 221 -25.75 18.29 -14.26
#